data_AF-A0A7W0MAS4-F1
#
_entry.id   AF-A0A7W0MAS4-F1
#
_cell.length_a   1.000
_cell.length_b   1.000
_cell.length_c   1.000
_cell.angle_alpha   90.00
_cell.angle_beta   90.00
_cell.angle_gamma   90.00
#
_symmetry.space_group_name_H-M   'P 1'
#
loop_
_entity.id
_entity.type
_entity.pdbx_description
1 polymer ?
#
loop_
_entity_poly.entity_id
_entity_poly.type
_entity_poly.pdbx_seq_one_letter_code
_entity_poly.pdbx_strand_id
1 'polypeptide(L)' 'MDYEWDPRKSEGNATKHGIRFADAVAVFDDERALTIEDPFKDERRFVTIGSMPSLACWSWFTHGAEIRFD' A
#
# COMPACT_ATOMS: atom_id res chain seq x y z
N MET A 1 13.66 -4.25 3.83
CA MET A 1 12.19 -4.27 3.93
C MET A 1 11.73 -4.72 2.57
N ASP A 2 11.15 -5.91 2.49
CA ASP A 2 10.79 -6.52 1.22
C ASP A 2 9.29 -6.30 0.98
N TYR A 3 8.95 -5.90 -0.26
CA TYR A 3 7.60 -5.59 -0.68
C TYR A 3 7.15 -6.64 -1.70
N GLU A 4 5.97 -7.21 -1.48
CA GLU A 4 5.40 -8.23 -2.37
C GLU A 4 4.01 -7.82 -2.85
N TRP A 5 3.72 -8.14 -4.12
CA TRP A 5 2.40 -7.99 -4.70
C TRP A 5 2.22 -8.91 -5.91
N ASP A 6 0.98 -9.21 -6.27
CA ASP A 6 0.67 -9.88 -7.54
C ASP A 6 0.81 -8.88 -8.70
N PRO A 7 1.64 -9.15 -9.73
CA PRO A 7 1.79 -8.28 -10.89
C PRO A 7 0.47 -7.95 -11.58
N ARG A 8 -0.47 -8.90 -11.65
CA ARG A 8 -1.80 -8.70 -12.25
C ARG A 8 -2.64 -7.73 -11.44
N LYS A 9 -2.53 -7.78 -10.10
CA LYS A 9 -3.18 -6.80 -9.23
C LYS A 9 -2.53 -5.43 -9.39
N SER A 10 -1.21 -5.34 -9.48
CA SER A 10 -0.51 -4.08 -9.72
C SER A 10 -0.90 -3.43 -11.05
N GLU A 11 -1.09 -4.21 -12.12
CA GLU A 11 -1.58 -3.70 -13.41
C GLU A 11 -3.04 -3.25 -13.33
N GLY A 12 -3.88 -4.04 -12.66
CA GLY A 12 -5.26 -3.67 -12.37
C GLY A 12 -5.36 -2.38 -11.57
N ASN A 13 -4.43 -2.20 -10.62
CA ASN A 13 -4.32 -1.00 -9.80
C ASN A 13 -3.90 0.22 -10.62
N ALA A 14 -2.88 0.06 -11.46
CA ALA A 14 -2.45 1.10 -12.38
C ALA A 14 -3.56 1.52 -13.34
N THR A 15 -4.40 0.57 -13.77
CA THR A 15 -5.53 0.85 -14.64
C THR A 15 -6.65 1.59 -13.91
N LYS A 16 -7.00 1.17 -12.69
CA LYS A 16 -8.11 1.75 -11.91
C LYS A 16 -7.77 3.09 -11.27
N HIS A 17 -6.53 3.25 -10.82
CA HIS A 17 -6.10 4.33 -9.93
C HIS A 17 -4.87 5.09 -10.46
N GLY A 18 -4.30 4.69 -11.60
CA GLY A 18 -3.21 5.40 -12.26
C GLY A 18 -1.82 5.14 -11.70
N ILE A 19 -1.66 4.23 -10.74
CA ILE A 19 -0.40 3.99 -10.04
C ILE A 19 -0.14 2.49 -9.79
N ARG A 20 1.12 2.06 -9.92
CA ARG A 20 1.53 0.68 -9.62
C ARG A 20 1.89 0.54 -8.14
N PHE A 21 1.85 -0.68 -7.62
CA PHE A 21 2.29 -0.92 -6.23
C PHE A 21 3.78 -0.62 -6.03
N ALA A 22 4.60 -0.83 -7.07
CA ALA A 22 6.00 -0.40 -7.08
C ALA A 22 6.20 1.11 -6.90
N ASP A 23 5.24 1.93 -7.33
CA ASP A 23 5.28 3.38 -7.13
C ASP A 23 4.70 3.73 -5.75
N ALA A 24 3.70 2.96 -5.28
CA ALA A 24 3.03 3.19 -4.00
C ALA A 24 3.94 3.00 -2.78
N VAL A 25 5.02 2.21 -2.88
CA VAL A 25 6.01 2.08 -1.78
C VAL A 25 6.63 3.41 -1.38
N ALA A 26 6.69 4.40 -2.28
CA ALA A 26 7.20 5.73 -1.98
C ALA A 26 6.38 6.48 -0.91
N VAL A 27 5.14 6.04 -0.63
CA VAL A 27 4.34 6.58 0.47
C VAL A 27 5.01 6.36 1.84
N PHE A 28 5.86 5.35 1.97
CA PHE A 28 6.59 5.09 3.21
C PHE A 28 7.77 6.05 3.44
N ASP A 29 8.22 6.73 2.39
CA ASP A 29 9.26 7.76 2.47
C ASP A 29 8.65 9.17 2.70
N ASP A 30 7.33 9.32 2.66
CA ASP A 30 6.66 10.58 2.97
C ASP A 30 6.57 10.79 4.49
N GLU A 31 7.30 11.78 5.00
CA GLU A 31 7.32 12.15 6.43
C GLU A 31 5.95 12.56 6.97
N ARG A 32 5.00 12.92 6.09
CA ARG A 32 3.63 13.29 6.44
C ARG A 32 2.63 12.16 6.22
N ALA A 33 3.10 10.97 5.82
CA ALA A 33 2.23 9.82 5.65
C ALA A 33 1.60 9.41 6.99
N LEU A 34 0.29 9.20 6.96
CA LEU A 34 -0.47 8.70 8.09
C LEU A 34 -0.73 7.21 7.88
N THR A 35 -0.25 6.38 8.80
CA THR A 35 -0.55 4.94 8.81
C THR A 35 -1.56 4.64 9.91
N ILE A 36 -2.67 4.01 9.56
CA ILE A 36 -3.77 3.66 10.46
C ILE A 36 -3.93 2.14 10.41
N GLU A 37 -4.16 1.51 11.56
CA GLU A 37 -4.54 0.09 11.60
C GLU A 37 -5.99 -0.08 11.15
N ASP A 38 -6.22 -0.95 10.17
CA ASP A 38 -7.54 -1.36 9.72
C ASP A 38 -7.92 -2.66 10.47
N PRO A 39 -8.91 -2.60 11.38
CA PRO A 39 -9.30 -3.75 12.20
C PRO A 39 -9.99 -4.81 11.34
N PHE A 40 -9.19 -5.73 10.79
CA PHE A 40 -9.65 -6.91 10.07
C PHE A 40 -9.52 -8.16 10.97
N LYS A 41 -10.47 -9.09 10.84
CA LYS A 41 -10.75 -10.14 11.85
C LYS A 41 -9.53 -10.90 12.36
N ASP A 42 -8.75 -11.48 11.45
CA ASP A 42 -7.69 -12.44 11.77
C ASP A 42 -6.31 -11.97 11.25
N GLU A 43 -6.23 -10.77 10.68
CA GLU A 43 -5.02 -10.22 10.06
C GLU A 43 -4.85 -8.76 10.43
N ARG A 44 -3.62 -8.37 10.81
CA ARG A 44 -3.27 -6.96 10.98
C ARG A 44 -3.13 -6.28 9.62
N ARG A 45 -4.07 -5.39 9.31
CA ARG A 45 -4.05 -4.57 8.10
C ARG A 45 -3.72 -3.14 8.48
N PHE A 46 -3.02 -2.45 7.59
CA PHE A 46 -2.62 -1.07 7.74
C PHE A 46 -3.00 -0.29 6.49
N VAL A 47 -3.52 0.92 6.66
CA VAL A 47 -3.81 1.85 5.58
C VAL A 47 -2.84 2.99 5.72
N THR A 48 -2.02 3.23 4.70
CA THR A 48 -1.12 4.40 4.66
C THR A 48 -1.65 5.41 3.66
N ILE A 49 -1.85 6.63 4.13
CA ILE A 49 -2.30 7.77 3.35
C ILE A 49 -1.18 8.80 3.36
N GLY A 50 -0.59 9.05 2.19
CA GLY A 50 0.45 10.06 2.01
C GLY A 50 0.16 10.95 0.80
N SER A 51 0.88 12.06 0.72
CA SER A 51 0.71 13.05 -0.33
C SER A 51 1.71 12.78 -1.46
N MET A 52 1.32 11.93 -2.40
CA MET A 52 2.03 11.76 -3.67
C MET A 52 1.43 12.67 -4.76
N PRO A 53 2.18 13.02 -5.83
CA PRO A 53 1.71 13.89 -6.91
C PRO A 53 0.38 13.46 -7.55
N SER A 54 0.06 12.18 -7.46
CA SER A 54 -1.24 11.58 -7.75
C SER A 54 -1.79 10.94 -6.47
N LEU A 55 -2.55 11.70 -5.68
CA LEU A 55 -3.14 11.27 -4.41
C LEU A 55 -3.83 9.90 -4.53
N ALA A 56 -3.45 8.93 -3.70
CA ALA A 56 -4.18 7.68 -3.57
C ALA A 56 -4.09 7.09 -2.16
N CYS A 57 -5.24 6.62 -1.67
CA CYS A 57 -5.43 5.97 -0.39
C CYS A 57 -5.22 4.45 -0.59
N TRP A 58 -4.30 3.83 0.17
CA TRP A 58 -3.93 2.42 -0.03
C TRP A 58 -4.03 1.62 1.27
N SER A 59 -4.62 0.43 1.18
CA SER A 59 -4.59 -0.60 2.21
C SER A 59 -3.50 -1.63 1.89
N TRP A 60 -2.65 -1.93 2.86
CA TRP A 60 -1.69 -3.02 2.82
C TRP A 60 -1.80 -3.85 4.11
N PHE A 61 -1.18 -5.03 4.14
CA PHE A 61 -1.19 -5.86 5.35
C PHE A 61 0.19 -6.41 5.64
N THR A 62 0.50 -6.58 6.93
CA THR A 62 1.76 -7.20 7.35
C THR A 62 1.54 -8.69 7.55
N HIS A 63 2.33 -9.52 6.87
CA HIS A 63 2.47 -10.93 7.24
C HIS A 63 3.88 -11.13 7.81
N GLY A 64 4.02 -11.06 9.13
CA GLY A 64 5.35 -11.08 9.77
C GLY A 64 6.12 -9.77 9.56
N ALA A 65 7.26 -9.84 8.84
CA ALA A 65 8.15 -8.69 8.56
C ALA A 65 8.00 -8.12 7.14
N GLU A 66 7.11 -8.69 6.32
CA GLU A 66 6.89 -8.30 4.91
C GLU A 66 5.62 -7.46 4.73
N ILE A 67 5.69 -6.49 3.83
CA ILE A 67 4.58 -5.64 3.41
C ILE A 67 3.98 -6.24 2.14
N ARG A 68 2.68 -6.59 2.19
CA ARG A 68 1.92 -7.03 1.03
C ARG A 68 0.85 -6.01 0.63
N PHE A 69 0.83 -5.68 -0.66
CA PHE A 69 -0.21 -4.86 -1.27
C PHE A 69 -1.28 -5.77 -1.90
N ASP A 70 -2.55 -5.49 -1.62
CA ASP A 70 -3.72 -6.16 -2.23
C ASP A 70 -4.43 -5.23 -3.22
#